data_AF-A0A935H140-F1
#
_entry.id   AF-A0A935H140-F1
#
_cell.length_a   1.000
_cell.length_b   1.000
_cell.length_c   1.000
_cell.angle_alpha   90.00
_cell.angle_beta   90.00
_cell.angle_gamma   90.00
#
_symmetry.space_group_name_H-M   'P 1'
#
loop_
_entity.id
_entity.type
_entity.pdbx_description
1 polymer ?
#
loop_
_entity_poly.entity_id
_entity_poly.type
_entity_poly.pdbx_seq_one_letter_code
_entity_poly.pdbx_strand_id
1 'polypeptide(L)'
;MTTVWQVQEAKNRFSEMIEQTLSQGPQVITRHGRAVVRVVAAVTGEDVAASAAVPATAQPDGFAQYLLSVPRADDFPLPVRRSRKHPVQLGG
;
A
#
# COMPACT_ATOMS: atom_id res chain seq x y z
N MET A 1 -13.49 -11.78 -6.41
CA MET A 1 -12.81 -13.10 -6.28
C MET A 1 -11.32 -12.84 -6.26
N THR A 2 -10.55 -13.47 -5.39
CA THR A 2 -9.11 -13.21 -5.28
C THR A 2 -8.38 -13.96 -6.39
N THR A 3 -7.90 -13.25 -7.41
CA THR A 3 -7.20 -13.87 -8.54
C THR A 3 -5.76 -14.18 -8.12
N VAL A 4 -5.29 -15.39 -8.46
CA VAL A 4 -4.00 -15.92 -8.02
C VAL A 4 -3.08 -16.07 -9.21
N TRP A 5 -1.93 -15.42 -9.16
CA TRP A 5 -0.93 -15.38 -10.22
C TRP A 5 0.29 -16.22 -9.83
N GLN A 6 0.81 -17.07 -10.71
CA GLN A 6 2.16 -17.61 -10.51
C GLN A 6 3.19 -16.50 -10.77
N VAL A 7 4.32 -16.50 -10.07
CA VAL A 7 5.34 -15.45 -10.18
C VAL A 7 5.81 -15.20 -11.63
N GLN A 8 5.88 -16.26 -12.44
CA GLN A 8 6.28 -16.14 -13.84
C GLN A 8 5.18 -15.50 -14.70
N GLU A 9 3.92 -15.77 -14.40
CA GLU A 9 2.78 -15.18 -15.08
C GLU A 9 2.64 -13.70 -14.73
N ALA A 10 2.75 -13.36 -13.44
CA ALA A 10 2.75 -12.00 -12.95
C ALA A 10 3.85 -11.15 -13.58
N LYS A 11 5.05 -11.73 -13.78
CA LYS A 11 6.16 -11.05 -14.47
C LYS A 11 5.85 -10.78 -15.95
N ASN A 12 5.27 -11.76 -16.64
CA ASN A 12 4.99 -11.65 -18.07
C ASN A 12 3.78 -10.76 -18.38
N ARG A 13 2.82 -10.67 -17.46
CA ARG A 13 1.55 -9.94 -17.61
C ARG A 13 1.38 -8.88 -16.52
N PHE A 14 2.47 -8.24 -16.13
CA PHE A 14 2.48 -7.32 -15.00
C PHE A 14 1.49 -6.16 -15.17
N SER A 15 1.40 -5.59 -16.37
CA SER A 15 0.45 -4.53 -16.67
C SER A 15 -1.01 -4.98 -16.52
N GLU A 16 -1.36 -6.19 -16.98
CA GLU A 16 -2.71 -6.74 -16.82
C GLU A 16 -3.05 -6.96 -15.34
N MET A 17 -2.10 -7.49 -14.58
CA MET A 17 -2.28 -7.68 -13.14
C MET A 17 -2.52 -6.34 -12.41
N ILE A 18 -1.87 -5.25 -12.84
CA ILE A 18 -2.15 -3.91 -12.30
C ILE A 18 -3.58 -3.50 -12.62
N GLU A 19 -4.02 -3.60 -13.87
CA GLU A 19 -5.39 -3.25 -14.27
C GLU A 19 -6.43 -4.06 -13.49
N GLN A 20 -6.19 -5.37 -13.32
CA GLN A 20 -7.05 -6.22 -12.47
C GLN A 20 -7.00 -5.82 -11.00
N THR A 21 -5.85 -5.34 -10.50
CA THR A 21 -5.75 -4.85 -9.12
C THR A 21 -6.58 -3.59 -8.92
N LEU A 22 -6.57 -2.69 -9.91
CA LEU A 22 -7.32 -1.43 -9.88
C LEU A 22 -8.83 -1.65 -10.05
N SER A 23 -9.23 -2.57 -10.93
CA SER A 23 -10.65 -2.79 -11.28
C SER A 23 -11.35 -3.84 -10.42
N GLN A 24 -10.66 -4.92 -10.04
CA GLN A 24 -11.26 -6.08 -9.34
C GLN A 24 -10.80 -6.20 -7.88
N GLY A 25 -9.83 -5.38 -7.47
CA GLY A 25 -9.28 -5.36 -6.11
C GLY A 25 -8.03 -6.24 -5.94
N PRO A 26 -7.62 -6.51 -4.69
CA PRO A 26 -6.31 -7.09 -4.39
C PRO A 26 -5.99 -8.41 -5.09
N GLN A 27 -4.77 -8.52 -5.62
CA GLN A 27 -4.29 -9.70 -6.33
C GLN A 27 -3.20 -10.44 -5.56
N VAL A 28 -3.12 -11.76 -5.68
CA VAL A 28 -2.14 -12.58 -4.95
C VAL A 28 -1.15 -13.22 -5.90
N ILE A 29 0.15 -13.07 -5.63
CA ILE A 29 1.23 -13.75 -6.36
C ILE A 29 1.71 -14.93 -5.52
N THR A 30 1.88 -16.06 -6.20
CA THR A 30 2.38 -17.32 -5.64
C THR A 30 3.73 -17.71 -6.24
N ARG A 31 4.56 -18.37 -5.43
CA ARG A 31 5.81 -19.00 -5.86
C ARG A 31 5.77 -20.45 -5.42
N HIS A 32 5.92 -21.37 -6.38
CA HIS A 32 5.78 -22.82 -6.13
C HIS A 32 4.43 -23.16 -5.44
N GLY A 33 3.35 -22.48 -5.86
CA GLY A 33 2.01 -22.70 -5.30
C GLY A 33 1.75 -22.09 -3.91
N ARG A 34 2.75 -21.46 -3.27
CA ARG A 34 2.56 -20.76 -1.99
C ARG A 34 2.41 -19.26 -2.23
N ALA A 35 1.43 -18.63 -1.56
CA ALA A 35 1.25 -17.19 -1.60
C ALA A 35 2.47 -16.49 -0.97
N VAL A 36 3.05 -15.53 -1.70
CA VAL A 36 4.27 -14.82 -1.29
C VAL A 36 4.13 -13.31 -1.31
N VAL A 37 3.29 -12.76 -2.19
CA VAL A 37 3.06 -11.31 -2.31
C VAL A 37 1.59 -11.07 -2.56
N ARG A 38 1.05 -9.99 -1.99
CA ARG A 38 -0.29 -9.47 -2.31
C ARG A 38 -0.12 -8.05 -2.85
N VAL A 39 -0.68 -7.79 -4.03
CA VAL A 39 -0.68 -6.48 -4.69
C VAL A 39 -2.00 -5.79 -4.37
N VAL A 40 -1.91 -4.55 -3.88
CA VAL A 40 -3.06 -3.72 -3.56
C VAL A 40 -2.94 -2.40 -4.32
N ALA A 41 -4.07 -1.86 -4.78
CA ALA A 41 -4.10 -0.54 -5.37
C ALA A 41 -3.65 0.50 -4.31
N ALA A 42 -2.77 1.41 -4.73
CA ALA A 42 -2.38 2.54 -3.90
C ALA A 42 -3.51 3.57 -3.91
N VAL A 43 -4.54 3.36 -3.09
CA VAL A 43 -5.59 4.34 -2.83
C VAL A 43 -5.19 5.13 -1.59
N THR A 44 -5.12 6.46 -1.71
CA THR A 44 -4.86 7.35 -0.57
C THR A 44 -5.99 7.13 0.46
N GLY A 45 -5.62 7.08 1.75
CA GLY A 45 -6.43 6.52 2.85
C GLY A 45 -7.81 7.15 3.11
N GLU A 46 -8.22 8.15 2.35
CA GLU A 46 -9.56 8.72 2.37
C GLU A 46 -10.62 7.82 1.73
N ASP A 47 -10.28 6.99 0.74
CA ASP A 47 -11.23 6.08 0.06
C ASP A 47 -11.36 4.69 0.73
N VAL A 48 -10.36 4.29 1.53
CA VAL A 48 -10.34 2.96 2.17
C VAL A 48 -11.34 2.87 3.32
N ALA A 49 -11.74 4.01 3.91
CA ALA A 49 -12.81 4.06 4.91
C ALA A 49 -14.20 3.70 4.34
N ALA A 50 -14.44 3.97 3.05
CA ALA A 50 -15.73 3.71 2.40
C ALA A 50 -15.91 2.24 1.98
N SER A 51 -14.83 1.47 1.84
CA SER A 51 -14.87 0.02 1.57
C SER A 51 -14.30 -0.83 2.71
N ALA A 52 -14.38 -0.31 3.94
CA ALA A 52 -14.19 -1.08 5.17
C ALA A 52 -15.33 -2.08 5.45
N ALA A 53 -15.94 -2.65 4.41
CA ALA A 53 -16.61 -3.94 4.49
C ALA A 53 -15.54 -5.04 4.40
N VAL A 54 -14.59 -5.02 5.33
CA VAL A 54 -13.78 -6.20 5.63
C VAL A 54 -14.75 -7.18 6.29
N PRO A 55 -15.10 -8.33 5.69
CA PRO A 55 -15.82 -9.35 6.44
C PRO A 55 -14.93 -9.75 7.61
N ALA A 56 -15.44 -9.60 8.83
CA ALA A 56 -14.79 -9.87 10.11
C ALA A 56 -14.38 -11.34 10.33
N THR A 57 -14.33 -12.15 9.26
CA THR A 57 -13.91 -13.55 9.24
C THR A 57 -12.61 -13.80 8.47
N ALA A 58 -12.06 -12.81 7.77
CA ALA A 58 -10.68 -12.87 7.30
C ALA A 58 -9.78 -12.43 8.46
N GLN A 59 -9.11 -13.39 9.11
CA GLN A 59 -8.03 -13.15 10.06
C GLN A 59 -7.18 -12.00 9.54
N PRO A 60 -6.89 -10.92 10.30
CA PRO A 60 -6.12 -9.80 9.78
C PRO A 60 -4.77 -10.33 9.29
N ASP A 61 -4.63 -10.39 7.97
CA ASP A 61 -3.43 -10.90 7.31
C ASP A 61 -2.21 -10.09 7.78
N GLY A 62 -1.01 -10.69 7.72
CA GLY A 62 0.21 -10.11 8.26
C GLY A 62 0.52 -8.68 7.82
N PHE A 63 0.04 -8.24 6.64
CA PHE A 63 0.17 -6.85 6.20
C PHE A 63 -0.81 -5.89 6.88
N ALA A 64 -2.08 -6.27 7.04
CA ALA A 64 -3.04 -5.47 7.79
C ALA A 64 -2.63 -5.37 9.26
N GLN A 65 -2.15 -6.48 9.85
CA GLN A 65 -1.58 -6.49 11.20
C GLN A 65 -0.32 -5.62 11.30
N TYR A 66 0.55 -5.66 10.28
CA TYR A 66 1.73 -4.80 10.22
C TYR A 66 1.33 -3.31 10.19
N LEU A 67 0.38 -2.92 9.34
CA LEU A 67 -0.12 -1.54 9.29
C LEU A 67 -0.76 -1.10 10.61
N LEU A 68 -1.51 -1.98 11.27
CA LEU A 68 -2.08 -1.71 12.60
C LEU A 68 -1.01 -1.63 13.70
N SER A 69 0.18 -2.18 13.48
CA SER A 69 1.31 -2.12 14.40
C SER A 69 2.22 -0.89 14.22
N VAL A 70 2.06 -0.13 13.12
CA VAL A 70 2.85 1.09 12.90
C VAL A 70 2.40 2.18 13.89
N PRO A 71 3.33 2.87 14.58
CA PRO A 71 3.00 4.00 15.45
C PRO A 71 2.20 5.05 14.69
N ARG A 72 1.18 5.62 15.34
CA ARG A 72 0.35 6.66 14.70
C ARG A 72 1.19 7.92 14.50
N ALA A 73 0.81 8.72 13.50
CA ALA A 73 1.51 9.97 13.19
C ALA A 73 1.64 10.91 14.41
N ASP A 74 0.72 10.81 15.37
CA ASP A 74 0.73 11.57 16.63
C ASP A 74 1.92 11.21 17.55
N ASP A 75 2.45 9.98 17.44
CA ASP A 75 3.57 9.47 18.25
C ASP A 75 4.94 9.74 17.60
N PHE A 76 4.97 10.30 16.38
CA PHE A 76 6.21 10.65 15.70
C PHE A 76 6.63 12.07 16.08
N PRO A 77 7.73 12.27 16.85
CA PRO A 77 8.31 13.59 17.04
C PRO A 77 8.89 14.05 15.71
N LEU A 78 8.10 14.77 14.92
CA LEU A 78 8.55 15.34 13.66
C LEU A 78 9.68 16.34 13.95
N PRO A 79 10.82 16.27 13.26
CA PRO A 79 11.90 17.23 13.44
C PRO A 79 11.36 18.63 13.12
N VAL A 80 11.48 19.54 14.09
CA VAL A 80 11.11 20.94 13.93
C VAL A 80 11.91 21.50 12.74
N ARG A 81 11.21 21.83 11.64
CA ARG A 81 11.79 22.57 10.52
C ARG A 81 12.32 23.90 11.06
N ARG A 82 13.62 23.96 11.35
CA ARG A 82 14.30 25.25 11.52
C ARG A 82 14.43 25.85 10.13
N SER A 83 13.43 26.62 9.73
CA SER A 83 13.53 27.52 8.59
C SER A 83 14.66 28.51 8.91
N ARG A 84 15.88 28.20 8.48
CA ARG A 84 16.90 29.23 8.30
C ARG A 84 16.46 30.00 7.07
N LYS A 85 15.73 31.09 7.27
CA LYS A 85 15.62 32.14 6.26
C LYS A 85 17.05 32.61 5.97
N HIS A 86 17.67 32.06 4.93
CA HIS A 86 18.82 32.72 4.33
C HIS A 86 18.28 34.00 3.70
N PRO A 87 18.69 35.20 4.14
CA PRO A 87 18.34 36.41 3.44
C PRO A 87 18.98 36.33 2.05
N VAL A 88 18.15 36.25 1.02
CA VAL A 88 18.60 36.40 -0.37
C VAL A 88 18.98 37.87 -0.52
N GLN A 89 20.28 38.16 -0.60
CA GLN A 89 20.76 39.50 -0.97
C GLN A 89 20.47 39.71 -2.46
N LEU A 90 19.44 40.50 -2.76
CA LEU A 90 19.25 41.08 -4.07
C LEU A 90 20.21 42.26 -4.18
N GLY A 91 21.25 42.11 -4.99
CA GLY A 91 22.24 43.16 -5.26
C GLY A 91 21.59 44.38 -5.92
N GLY A 92 22.07 45.57 -5.53
CA GLY A 92 21.79 46.85 -6.20
C GLY A 92 22.84 47.19 -7.24
#